data_AF-A0A285BIE9-F1
#
_entry.id   AF-A0A285BIE9-F1
#
_cell.length_a   1.000
_cell.length_b   1.000
_cell.length_c   1.000
_cell.angle_alpha   90.00
_cell.angle_beta   90.00
_cell.angle_gamma   90.00
#
_symmetry.space_group_name_H-M   'P 1'
#
loop_
_entity.id
_entity.type
_entity.pdbx_description
1 polymer ?
#
loop_
_entity_poly.entity_id
_entity_poly.type
_entity_poly.pdbx_seq_one_letter_code
_entity_poly.pdbx_strand_id
1 'polypeptide(L)'
;MKASFRDFIAQNPNCKKYDGNPEAIHIFENILSKDDNIIAMIDATEADKPALSACIQEVENYYKNLPSPTFDLTDNFTKQALGRMVKTILEPFGYQPDTQKDMPKSCSAEFVTSATVYKYVGNATMRVVRKIEEINK
;
A
#
# COMPACT_ATOMS: atom_id res chain seq x y z
N MET A 1 2.83 5.20 -15.81
CA MET A 1 2.02 6.12 -14.96
C MET A 1 1.69 5.37 -13.68
N LYS A 2 1.56 6.05 -12.53
CA LYS A 2 1.16 5.38 -11.29
C LYS A 2 -0.23 4.78 -11.48
N ALA A 3 -0.50 3.66 -10.82
CA ALA A 3 -1.84 3.09 -10.80
C ALA A 3 -2.82 4.07 -10.13
N SER A 4 -4.04 4.11 -10.63
CA SER A 4 -5.16 4.87 -10.07
C SER A 4 -6.08 3.96 -9.24
N PHE A 5 -6.95 4.56 -8.41
CA PHE A 5 -7.96 3.77 -7.70
C PHE A 5 -8.91 3.05 -8.67
N ARG A 6 -9.15 3.63 -9.85
CA ARG A 6 -9.93 2.98 -10.91
C ARG A 6 -9.25 1.71 -11.42
N ASP A 7 -7.92 1.71 -11.54
CA ASP A 7 -7.16 0.51 -11.90
C ASP A 7 -7.32 -0.57 -10.83
N PHE A 8 -7.25 -0.19 -9.55
CA PHE A 8 -7.51 -1.11 -8.44
C PHE A 8 -8.90 -1.77 -8.54
N ILE A 9 -9.96 -1.00 -8.75
CA ILE A 9 -11.33 -1.53 -8.90
C ILE A 9 -11.45 -2.43 -10.14
N ALA A 10 -10.84 -2.04 -11.26
CA ALA A 10 -10.86 -2.82 -12.50
C ALA A 10 -10.13 -4.16 -12.35
N GLN A 11 -8.97 -4.17 -11.67
CA GLN A 11 -8.17 -5.37 -11.40
C GLN A 11 -8.77 -6.28 -10.33
N ASN A 12 -9.62 -5.75 -9.45
CA ASN A 12 -10.21 -6.48 -8.32
C ASN A 12 -11.74 -6.36 -8.33
N PRO A 13 -12.46 -7.05 -9.24
CA PRO A 13 -13.92 -6.97 -9.33
C PRO A 13 -14.66 -7.34 -8.03
N ASN A 14 -14.07 -8.19 -7.19
CA ASN A 14 -14.60 -8.53 -5.87
C ASN A 14 -14.62 -7.32 -4.92
N CYS A 15 -13.74 -6.34 -5.10
CA CYS A 15 -13.65 -5.11 -4.32
C CYS A 15 -14.58 -3.99 -4.84
N LYS A 16 -15.45 -4.27 -5.82
CA LYS A 16 -16.37 -3.29 -6.42
C LYS A 16 -17.31 -2.61 -5.41
N LYS A 17 -17.56 -3.22 -4.24
CA LYS A 17 -18.30 -2.57 -3.14
C LYS A 17 -17.64 -1.28 -2.61
N TYR A 18 -16.35 -1.09 -2.90
CA TYR A 18 -15.61 0.13 -2.55
C TYR A 18 -15.52 1.14 -3.70
N ASP A 19 -16.16 0.87 -4.85
CA ASP A 19 -16.25 1.84 -5.94
C ASP A 19 -17.01 3.09 -5.46
N GLY A 20 -16.39 4.26 -5.60
CA GLY A 20 -16.90 5.52 -5.05
C GLY A 20 -16.81 5.65 -3.52
N ASN A 21 -16.20 4.71 -2.80
CA ASN A 21 -16.04 4.81 -1.35
C ASN A 21 -14.96 5.85 -1.00
N PRO A 22 -15.29 6.95 -0.29
CA PRO A 22 -14.36 8.04 -0.06
C PRO A 22 -13.18 7.65 0.83
N GLU A 23 -13.36 6.72 1.78
CA GLU A 23 -12.29 6.25 2.67
C GLU A 23 -11.30 5.37 1.91
N ALA A 24 -11.80 4.44 1.08
CA ALA A 24 -10.97 3.58 0.24
C ALA A 24 -10.16 4.39 -0.78
N ILE A 25 -10.81 5.38 -1.42
CA ILE A 25 -10.15 6.31 -2.33
C ILE A 25 -9.07 7.10 -1.59
N HIS A 26 -9.37 7.63 -0.40
CA HIS A 26 -8.41 8.40 0.37
C HIS A 26 -7.18 7.56 0.76
N ILE A 27 -7.38 6.35 1.27
CA ILE A 27 -6.29 5.43 1.61
C ILE A 27 -5.43 5.15 0.39
N PHE A 28 -6.05 4.83 -0.75
CA PHE A 28 -5.30 4.53 -1.97
C PHE A 28 -4.52 5.74 -2.49
N GLU A 29 -5.19 6.87 -2.71
CA GLU A 29 -4.63 8.01 -3.44
C GLU A 29 -3.76 8.91 -2.57
N ASN A 30 -4.15 9.12 -1.31
CA ASN A 30 -3.53 10.11 -0.42
C ASN A 30 -2.63 9.49 0.66
N ILE A 31 -2.63 8.17 0.84
CA ILE A 31 -1.72 7.50 1.76
C ILE A 31 -0.79 6.57 0.99
N LEU A 32 -1.32 5.50 0.39
CA LEU A 32 -0.49 4.48 -0.24
C LEU A 32 0.22 4.96 -1.52
N SER A 33 -0.43 5.82 -2.30
CA SER A 33 0.10 6.31 -3.60
C SER A 33 0.98 7.56 -3.51
N LYS A 34 1.25 8.07 -2.30
CA LYS A 34 2.27 9.10 -2.08
C LYS A 34 3.63 8.57 -2.51
N ASP A 35 4.42 9.40 -3.19
CA ASP A 35 5.73 8.97 -3.71
C ASP A 35 6.63 8.42 -2.59
N ASP A 36 6.70 9.12 -1.46
CA ASP A 36 7.48 8.68 -0.29
C ASP A 36 7.03 7.32 0.25
N ASN A 37 5.71 7.05 0.27
CA ASN A 37 5.17 5.77 0.74
C ASN A 37 5.38 4.65 -0.27
N ILE A 38 5.32 4.93 -1.58
CA ILE A 38 5.68 3.95 -2.61
C ILE A 38 7.16 3.58 -2.47
N ILE A 39 8.04 4.58 -2.33
CA ILE A 39 9.49 4.36 -2.14
C ILE A 39 9.73 3.54 -0.89
N ALA A 40 9.11 3.89 0.24
CA ALA A 40 9.27 3.18 1.50
C ALA A 40 8.70 1.75 1.45
N MET A 41 7.59 1.51 0.75
CA MET A 41 7.05 0.17 0.52
C MET A 41 8.01 -0.70 -0.31
N ILE A 42 8.66 -0.12 -1.32
CA ILE A 42 9.70 -0.79 -2.10
C ILE A 42 10.93 -1.08 -1.22
N ASP A 43 11.41 -0.10 -0.45
CA ASP A 43 12.54 -0.28 0.46
C ASP A 43 12.26 -1.41 1.49
N ALA A 44 11.04 -1.43 2.04
CA ALA A 44 10.62 -2.47 2.97
C ALA A 44 10.64 -3.86 2.32
N THR A 45 10.14 -3.96 1.09
CA THR A 45 10.08 -5.24 0.39
C THR A 45 11.45 -5.74 -0.05
N GLU A 46 12.35 -4.85 -0.48
CA GLU A 46 13.74 -5.16 -0.79
C GLU A 46 14.53 -5.59 0.46
N ALA A 47 14.13 -5.09 1.63
CA ALA A 47 14.62 -5.52 2.93
C ALA A 47 13.89 -6.78 3.48
N ASP A 48 13.13 -7.49 2.64
CA ASP A 48 12.43 -8.73 2.97
C ASP A 48 11.37 -8.58 4.09
N LYS A 49 10.80 -7.37 4.22
CA LYS A 49 9.72 -7.00 5.15
C LYS A 49 8.41 -6.75 4.40
N PRO A 50 7.24 -6.90 5.06
CA PRO A 50 5.97 -6.59 4.41
C PRO A 50 5.93 -5.16 3.88
N ALA A 51 5.55 -4.96 2.62
CA ALA A 51 5.56 -3.63 2.00
C ALA A 51 4.74 -2.62 2.81
N LEU A 52 3.52 -3.01 3.19
CA LEU A 52 2.59 -2.16 3.95
C LEU A 52 3.14 -1.75 5.33
N SER A 53 4.13 -2.45 5.89
CA SER A 53 4.75 -2.07 7.18
C SER A 53 5.40 -0.68 7.14
N ALA A 54 5.74 -0.18 5.95
CA ALA A 54 6.30 1.15 5.74
C ALA A 54 5.33 2.30 6.05
N CYS A 55 4.03 2.10 5.86
CA CYS A 55 3.02 3.17 5.98
C CYS A 55 1.74 2.74 6.70
N ILE A 56 1.70 1.56 7.33
CA ILE A 56 0.51 1.03 8.00
C ILE A 56 -0.02 1.97 9.09
N GLN A 57 0.87 2.68 9.80
CA GLN A 57 0.46 3.64 10.83
C GLN A 57 -0.36 4.79 10.27
N GLU A 58 -0.03 5.32 9.08
CA GLU A 58 -0.83 6.37 8.46
C GLU A 58 -2.24 5.88 8.13
N VAL A 59 -2.34 4.65 7.61
CA VAL A 59 -3.64 4.01 7.27
C VAL A 59 -4.47 3.79 8.53
N GLU A 60 -3.88 3.22 9.57
CA GLU A 60 -4.59 2.94 10.83
C GLU A 60 -4.95 4.20 11.60
N ASN A 61 -4.09 5.24 11.57
CA ASN A 61 -4.40 6.53 12.18
C ASN A 61 -5.54 7.24 11.44
N TYR A 62 -5.56 7.19 10.11
CA TYR A 62 -6.70 7.68 9.33
C TYR A 62 -8.00 6.96 9.74
N TYR A 63 -7.95 5.62 9.76
CA TYR A 63 -9.08 4.79 10.15
C TYR A 63 -9.61 5.09 11.56
N LYS A 64 -8.74 5.21 12.57
CA LYS A 64 -9.11 5.50 13.96
C LYS A 64 -9.81 6.85 14.14
N ASN A 65 -9.56 7.81 13.25
CA ASN A 65 -10.16 9.13 13.30
C ASN A 65 -11.53 9.20 12.57
N LEU A 66 -12.00 8.09 11.97
CA LEU A 66 -13.30 8.04 11.33
C LEU A 66 -14.41 7.74 12.36
N PRO A 67 -15.50 8.52 12.39
CA PRO A 67 -16.58 8.30 13.35
C PRO A 67 -17.42 7.04 13.04
N SER A 68 -17.49 6.63 11.77
CA SER A 68 -18.27 5.46 11.33
C SER A 68 -17.67 4.91 10.03
N PRO A 69 -16.57 4.14 10.12
CA PRO A 69 -15.83 3.69 8.96
C PRO A 69 -16.62 2.68 8.14
N THR A 70 -16.65 2.90 6.82
CA THR A 70 -17.21 1.98 5.83
C THR A 70 -16.14 1.09 5.20
N PHE A 71 -14.88 1.55 5.23
CA PHE A 71 -13.68 0.77 4.98
C PHE A 71 -13.14 0.24 6.33
N ASP A 72 -13.85 -0.73 6.89
CA ASP A 72 -13.62 -1.24 8.25
C ASP A 72 -12.39 -2.15 8.35
N LEU A 73 -11.31 -1.67 8.99
CA LEU A 73 -10.08 -2.45 9.19
C LEU A 73 -10.22 -3.57 10.23
N THR A 74 -11.36 -3.78 10.88
CA THR A 74 -11.62 -4.99 11.67
C THR A 74 -12.09 -6.16 10.80
N ASP A 75 -12.65 -5.87 9.62
CA ASP A 75 -13.12 -6.86 8.67
C ASP A 75 -11.97 -7.47 7.84
N ASN A 76 -11.96 -8.80 7.76
CA ASN A 76 -10.96 -9.54 7.01
C ASN A 76 -11.01 -9.24 5.51
N PHE A 77 -12.20 -8.99 4.94
CA PHE A 77 -12.29 -8.64 3.53
C PHE A 77 -11.66 -7.27 3.26
N THR A 78 -11.93 -6.26 4.09
CA THR A 78 -11.28 -4.95 3.99
C THR A 78 -9.76 -5.05 4.11
N LYS A 79 -9.23 -5.83 5.06
CA LYS A 79 -7.78 -6.06 5.19
C LYS A 79 -7.17 -6.65 3.91
N GLN A 80 -7.86 -7.62 3.30
CA GLN A 80 -7.43 -8.18 2.01
C GLN A 80 -7.53 -7.17 0.87
N ALA A 81 -8.57 -6.33 0.87
CA ALA A 81 -8.71 -5.25 -0.10
C ALA A 81 -7.54 -4.25 0.02
N LEU A 82 -7.14 -3.88 1.24
CA LEU A 82 -5.96 -3.06 1.49
C LEU A 82 -4.67 -3.70 0.93
N GLY A 83 -4.47 -5.00 1.16
CA GLY A 83 -3.34 -5.72 0.55
C GLY A 83 -3.37 -5.70 -0.99
N ARG A 84 -4.54 -5.80 -1.59
CA ARG A 84 -4.73 -5.71 -3.06
C ARG A 84 -4.47 -4.29 -3.60
N MET A 85 -4.75 -3.26 -2.82
CA MET A 85 -4.37 -1.89 -3.17
C MET A 85 -2.85 -1.77 -3.30
N VAL A 86 -2.11 -2.27 -2.31
CA VAL A 86 -0.63 -2.29 -2.36
C VAL A 86 -0.13 -3.04 -3.58
N LYS A 87 -0.72 -4.21 -3.90
CA LYS A 87 -0.37 -4.96 -5.12
C LYS A 87 -0.54 -4.10 -6.38
N THR A 88 -1.68 -3.44 -6.51
CA THR A 88 -2.00 -2.58 -7.67
C THR A 88 -0.99 -1.44 -7.79
N ILE A 89 -0.59 -0.84 -6.67
CA ILE A 89 0.33 0.30 -6.62
C ILE A 89 1.76 -0.11 -7.01
N LEU A 90 2.23 -1.28 -6.59
CA LEU A 90 3.59 -1.74 -6.83
C LEU A 90 3.79 -2.42 -8.20
N GLU A 91 2.71 -2.86 -8.85
CA GLU A 91 2.76 -3.51 -10.16
C GLU A 91 3.43 -2.65 -11.27
N PRO A 92 3.13 -1.34 -11.43
CA PRO A 92 3.84 -0.48 -12.38
C PRO A 92 5.36 -0.43 -12.18
N PHE A 93 5.84 -0.72 -10.97
CA PHE A 93 7.26 -0.73 -10.61
C PHE A 93 7.91 -2.11 -10.79
N GLY A 94 7.16 -3.10 -11.29
CA GLY A 94 7.68 -4.45 -11.60
C GLY A 94 7.72 -5.40 -10.41
N TYR A 95 6.99 -5.11 -9.33
CA TYR A 95 6.92 -5.97 -8.15
C TYR A 95 5.66 -6.84 -8.16
N GLN A 96 5.81 -8.10 -7.76
CA GLN A 96 4.71 -9.05 -7.61
C GLN A 96 4.66 -9.65 -6.21
N PRO A 97 3.47 -10.03 -5.71
CA PRO A 97 3.32 -10.72 -4.44
C PRO A 97 4.22 -11.95 -4.38
N ASP A 98 4.93 -12.13 -3.27
CA ASP A 98 5.79 -13.29 -3.05
C ASP A 98 5.35 -14.08 -1.82
N THR A 99 5.52 -13.53 -0.62
CA THR A 99 5.23 -14.22 0.64
C THR A 99 4.50 -13.30 1.61
N GLN A 100 3.64 -13.86 2.46
CA GLN A 100 3.02 -13.11 3.55
C GLN A 100 3.84 -13.28 4.83
N LYS A 101 4.09 -12.17 5.53
CA LYS A 101 4.82 -12.17 6.81
C LYS A 101 4.11 -11.29 7.83
N ASP A 102 4.40 -11.58 9.09
CA ASP A 102 3.93 -10.77 10.21
C ASP A 102 4.51 -9.35 10.13
N MET A 103 3.70 -8.38 10.56
CA MET A 103 4.15 -7.00 10.67
C MET A 103 5.28 -6.89 11.71
N PRO A 104 6.38 -6.17 11.42
CA PRO A 104 7.42 -5.90 12.39
C PRO A 104 6.84 -5.19 13.63
N LYS A 105 7.24 -5.60 14.84
CA LYS A 105 6.77 -4.96 16.09
C LYS A 105 7.03 -3.45 16.12
N SER A 106 8.06 -2.98 15.40
CA SER A 106 8.44 -1.57 15.31
C SER A 106 7.41 -0.69 14.60
N CYS A 107 6.53 -1.25 13.77
CA CYS A 107 5.50 -0.46 13.08
C CYS A 107 4.21 -0.33 13.92
N SER A 108 4.13 -0.95 15.10
CA SER A 108 3.00 -0.81 16.05
C SER A 108 1.62 -0.96 15.41
N ALA A 109 1.48 -1.86 14.43
CA ALA A 109 0.22 -2.12 13.75
C ALA A 109 -0.79 -2.79 14.70
N GLU A 110 -2.03 -2.31 14.71
CA GLU A 110 -3.10 -2.74 15.60
C GLU A 110 -4.16 -3.60 14.89
N PHE A 111 -4.50 -3.26 13.65
CA PHE A 111 -5.57 -3.93 12.91
C PHE A 111 -5.03 -4.91 11.87
N VAL A 112 -3.92 -4.54 11.21
CA VAL A 112 -3.30 -5.35 10.16
C VAL A 112 -2.04 -6.00 10.70
N THR A 113 -2.13 -7.27 11.10
CA THR A 113 -1.03 -7.98 11.79
C THR A 113 -0.06 -8.68 10.85
N SER A 114 -0.41 -8.85 9.58
CA SER A 114 0.47 -9.39 8.54
C SER A 114 0.20 -8.73 7.19
N ALA A 115 1.20 -8.72 6.33
CA ALA A 115 1.07 -8.23 4.96
C ALA A 115 2.08 -8.92 4.03
N THR A 116 1.96 -8.62 2.74
CA THR A 116 2.76 -9.26 1.70
C THR A 116 4.11 -8.58 1.52
N VAL A 117 5.16 -9.39 1.47
CA VAL A 117 6.45 -9.11 0.84
C VAL A 117 6.31 -9.38 -0.65
N TYR A 118 6.84 -8.47 -1.44
CA TYR A 118 6.87 -8.49 -2.89
C TYR A 118 8.30 -8.70 -3.39
N LYS A 119 8.42 -9.32 -4.56
CA LYS A 119 9.70 -9.47 -5.28
C LYS A 119 9.65 -8.74 -6.61
N TYR A 120 10.77 -8.17 -7.01
CA TYR A 120 10.92 -7.62 -8.35
C TYR A 120 11.01 -8.75 -9.38
N VAL A 121 10.17 -8.71 -10.41
CA VAL A 121 10.11 -9.74 -11.47
C VAL A 121 10.31 -9.16 -12.88
N GLY A 122 10.59 -7.86 -13.00
CA GLY A 122 10.69 -7.15 -14.27
C GLY A 122 9.37 -6.59 -14.78
N ASN A 123 9.30 -6.25 -16.07
CA ASN A 123 8.15 -5.61 -16.75
C ASN A 123 7.69 -4.27 -16.14
N ALA A 124 8.59 -3.57 -15.44
CA ALA A 124 8.29 -2.28 -14.87
C ALA A 124 8.00 -1.24 -15.96
N THR A 125 6.93 -0.47 -15.79
CA THR A 125 6.61 0.71 -16.60
C THR A 125 7.01 2.02 -15.91
N MET A 126 7.46 1.92 -14.65
CA MET A 126 7.97 2.99 -13.82
C MET A 126 9.19 2.53 -13.03
N ARG A 127 10.04 3.49 -12.63
CA ARG A 127 11.18 3.23 -11.75
C ARG A 127 11.31 4.33 -10.70
N VAL A 128 11.77 3.95 -9.51
CA VAL A 128 12.20 4.90 -8.49
C VAL A 128 13.62 5.38 -8.82
N VAL A 129 13.84 6.70 -8.81
CA VAL A 129 15.17 7.30 -8.99
C VAL A 129 15.54 7.99 -7.69
N ARG A 130 16.56 7.46 -6.99
CA ARG A 130 17.14 8.07 -5.78
C ARG A 130 18.36 8.87 -6.21
N LYS A 131 18.46 10.14 -5.82
CA LYS A 131 19.58 11.02 -6.18
C LYS A 131 20.12 11.73 -4.94
N ILE A 132 21.44 11.82 -4.84
CA ILE A 132 22.15 12.64 -3.87
C ILE A 132 22.52 13.94 -4.59
N GLU A 133 22.22 15.09 -4.00
CA GLU A 133 22.52 16.41 -4.56
C GLU A 133 23.28 17.27 -3.55
N GLU A 134 24.17 18.13 -4.04
CA GLU A 134 24.89 19.10 -3.21
C GLU A 134 23.96 20.21 -2.74
N ILE A 135 24.09 20.60 -1.47
CA ILE A 135 23.42 21.80 -0.95
C ILE A 135 24.28 22.99 -1.34
N ASN A 136 23.84 23.74 -2.35
CA ASN A 136 24.42 25.05 -2.66
C ASN A 136 24.14 25.98 -1.47
N LYS A 137 25.17 26.29 -0.67
CA LYS A 137 25.14 27.31 0.38
C LYS A 137 25.55 28.67 -0.18
#